data_AF-A0A519UW64-F1
#
_entry.id   AF-A0A519UW64-F1
#
_cell.length_a   1.000
_cell.length_b   1.000
_cell.length_c   1.000
_cell.angle_alpha   90.00
_cell.angle_beta   90.00
_cell.angle_gamma   90.00
#
_symmetry.space_group_name_H-M   'P 1'
#
loop_
_entity.id
_entity.type
_entity.pdbx_description
1 polymer ?
#
loop_
_entity_poly.entity_id
_entity_poly.type
_entity_poly.pdbx_seq_one_letter_code
_entity_poly.pdbx_strand_id
1 'polypeptide(L)'
;APAQMRQLNKIGAELGELPGVRAMTDVTGFGLLGHLAEVCEGSGLQAVIDYYQVPRLPQAERYLAAGAVPGGTGRNLQSYGHKISPLTDEQRDYLCDPQTSGGLLVCVEPGAEAAVQAVFAQHGLVLSSFGELRAHAAGQPWVVVK
;
A
#
# COMPACT_ATOMS: atom_id res chain seq x y z
N ALA A 1 11.77 -12.12 -3.59
CA ALA A 1 12.32 -10.83 -3.11
C ALA A 1 13.31 -10.18 -4.10
N PRO A 2 14.50 -10.73 -4.45
CA PRO A 2 15.49 -9.95 -5.23
C PRO A 2 15.09 -9.60 -6.67
N ALA A 3 14.19 -10.37 -7.30
CA ALA A 3 13.64 -10.03 -8.60
C ALA A 3 12.71 -8.82 -8.52
N GLN A 4 11.82 -8.79 -7.52
CA GLN A 4 10.89 -7.69 -7.29
C GLN A 4 11.64 -6.39 -7.01
N MET A 5 12.65 -6.39 -6.14
CA MET A 5 13.43 -5.19 -5.83
C MET A 5 14.23 -4.63 -7.02
N ARG A 6 14.47 -5.43 -8.07
CA ARG A 6 15.18 -4.99 -9.28
C ARG A 6 14.23 -4.51 -10.38
N GLN A 7 12.91 -4.68 -10.19
CA GLN A 7 11.92 -4.20 -11.13
C GLN A 7 11.79 -2.68 -10.99
N LEU A 8 11.95 -1.98 -12.11
CA LEU A 8 11.82 -0.53 -12.13
C LEU A 8 10.34 -0.13 -12.15
N ASN A 9 9.99 0.88 -11.37
CA ASN A 9 8.66 1.51 -11.36
C ASN A 9 8.42 2.42 -12.58
N LYS A 10 8.85 2.00 -13.79
CA LYS A 10 8.72 2.77 -15.04
C LYS A 10 7.26 3.05 -15.40
N ILE A 11 6.37 2.13 -15.07
CA ILE A 11 4.92 2.25 -15.30
C ILE A 11 4.33 3.52 -14.65
N GLY A 12 4.97 4.06 -13.61
CA GLY A 12 4.54 5.31 -12.98
C GLY A 12 4.50 6.50 -13.95
N ALA A 13 5.40 6.56 -14.93
CA ALA A 13 5.38 7.65 -15.91
C ALA A 13 4.07 7.65 -16.72
N GLU A 14 3.66 6.49 -17.22
CA GLU A 14 2.42 6.33 -18.01
C GLU A 14 1.17 6.51 -17.15
N LEU A 15 1.17 5.98 -15.92
CA LEU A 15 0.06 6.15 -14.98
C LEU A 15 -0.14 7.61 -14.59
N GLY A 16 0.94 8.37 -14.43
CA GLY A 16 0.90 9.79 -14.07
C GLY A 16 0.28 10.69 -15.15
N GLU A 17 0.20 10.21 -16.40
CA GLU A 17 -0.46 10.92 -17.49
C GLU A 17 -1.98 10.75 -17.48
N LEU A 18 -2.51 9.78 -16.72
CA LEU A 18 -3.95 9.50 -16.67
C LEU A 18 -4.66 10.48 -15.71
N PRO A 19 -5.63 11.29 -16.19
CA PRO A 19 -6.33 12.27 -15.34
C PRO A 19 -7.05 11.67 -14.12
N GLY A 20 -7.43 10.39 -14.21
CA GLY A 20 -8.10 9.68 -13.13
C GLY A 20 -7.17 9.12 -12.06
N VAL A 21 -5.84 9.19 -12.24
CA VAL A 21 -4.87 8.87 -11.17
C VAL A 21 -4.67 10.14 -10.34
N ARG A 22 -5.21 10.16 -9.13
CA ARG A 22 -5.23 11.36 -8.27
C ARG A 22 -4.07 11.43 -7.28
N ALA A 23 -3.50 10.29 -6.93
CA ALA A 23 -2.29 10.22 -6.13
C ALA A 23 -1.50 8.98 -6.52
N MET A 24 -0.18 9.09 -6.42
CA MET A 24 0.72 7.96 -6.60
C MET A 24 1.96 8.18 -5.74
N THR A 25 2.35 7.16 -4.99
CA THR A 25 3.58 7.14 -4.17
C THR A 25 4.22 5.76 -4.25
N ASP A 26 5.49 5.63 -3.89
CA ASP A 26 6.18 4.36 -3.79
C ASP A 26 6.13 3.82 -2.35
N VAL A 27 5.82 2.53 -2.20
CA VAL A 27 5.84 1.88 -0.88
C VAL A 27 7.25 1.40 -0.59
N THR A 28 7.93 2.09 0.33
CA THR A 28 9.32 1.79 0.69
C THR A 28 9.51 1.53 2.19
N GLY A 29 10.58 2.06 2.80
CA GLY A 29 11.04 1.70 4.15
C GLY A 29 10.03 2.02 5.25
N PHE A 30 9.04 2.86 4.98
CA PHE A 30 7.98 3.19 5.94
C PHE A 30 6.81 2.19 5.94
N GLY A 31 6.89 1.15 5.10
CA GLY A 31 5.84 0.13 4.98
C GLY A 31 4.58 0.68 4.30
N LEU A 32 3.64 -0.23 4.00
CA LEU A 32 2.41 0.14 3.31
C LEU A 32 1.57 1.13 4.11
N LEU A 33 1.39 0.87 5.41
CA LEU A 33 0.54 1.72 6.26
C LEU A 33 1.12 3.12 6.47
N GLY A 34 2.45 3.25 6.54
CA GLY A 34 3.09 4.56 6.66
C GLY A 34 2.82 5.43 5.43
N HIS A 35 3.14 4.91 4.24
CA HIS A 35 2.92 5.61 2.98
C HIS A 35 1.43 5.88 2.68
N LEU A 36 0.55 4.93 3.00
CA LEU A 36 -0.89 5.14 2.83
C LEU A 36 -1.45 6.19 3.81
N ALA A 37 -0.93 6.25 5.04
CA ALA A 37 -1.30 7.31 5.98
C ALA A 37 -0.87 8.70 5.49
N GLU A 38 0.31 8.84 4.89
CA GLU A 38 0.76 10.10 4.29
C GLU A 38 -0.16 10.57 3.15
N VAL A 39 -0.60 9.64 2.28
CA VAL A 39 -1.59 9.94 1.23
C VAL A 39 -2.92 10.42 1.83
N CYS A 40 -3.38 9.76 2.89
CA CYS A 40 -4.62 10.10 3.58
C CYS A 40 -4.56 11.48 4.24
N GLU A 41 -3.48 11.77 4.97
CA GLU A 41 -3.25 13.07 5.62
C GLU A 41 -3.13 14.20 4.60
N GLY A 42 -2.39 13.99 3.50
CA GLY A 42 -2.23 14.99 2.45
C GLY A 42 -3.50 15.28 1.66
N SER A 43 -4.43 14.32 1.58
CA SER A 43 -5.69 14.46 0.84
C SER A 43 -6.91 14.77 1.71
N GLY A 44 -6.80 14.65 3.04
CA GLY A 44 -7.95 14.76 3.94
C GLY A 44 -8.94 13.59 3.80
N LEU A 45 -8.49 12.45 3.31
CA LEU A 45 -9.29 11.24 3.11
C LEU A 45 -8.88 10.13 4.08
N GLN A 46 -9.75 9.15 4.28
CA GLN A 46 -9.47 7.93 5.03
C GLN A 46 -9.35 6.76 4.06
N ALA A 47 -8.33 5.92 4.24
CA ALA A 47 -8.25 4.65 3.53
C ALA A 47 -8.95 3.52 4.30
N VAL A 48 -9.65 2.67 3.57
CA VAL A 48 -10.21 1.42 4.08
C VAL A 48 -9.68 0.30 3.20
N ILE A 49 -8.85 -0.58 3.76
CA ILE A 49 -8.20 -1.68 3.03
C ILE A 49 -8.66 -3.04 3.55
N ASP A 50 -8.71 -4.01 2.64
CA ASP A 50 -8.91 -5.43 2.95
C ASP A 50 -7.55 -6.11 3.05
N TYR A 51 -7.21 -6.58 4.26
CA TYR A 51 -5.92 -7.18 4.55
C TYR A 51 -5.58 -8.38 3.65
N TYR A 52 -6.57 -9.18 3.28
CA TYR A 52 -6.36 -10.40 2.49
C TYR A 52 -6.22 -10.10 1.00
N GLN A 53 -6.62 -8.91 0.54
CA GLN A 53 -6.41 -8.48 -0.84
C GLN A 53 -5.08 -7.76 -1.07
N VAL A 54 -4.36 -7.37 -0.01
CA VAL A 54 -3.03 -6.76 -0.13
C VAL A 54 -2.08 -7.77 -0.80
N PRO A 55 -1.45 -7.44 -1.95
CA PRO A 55 -0.57 -8.36 -2.66
C PRO A 55 0.60 -8.83 -1.80
N ARG A 56 0.88 -10.14 -1.84
CA ARG A 56 1.92 -10.76 -1.02
C ARG A 56 2.98 -11.47 -1.83
N LEU A 57 4.21 -11.48 -1.32
CA LEU A 57 5.21 -12.42 -1.82
C LEU A 57 4.79 -13.82 -1.34
N PRO A 58 4.66 -14.82 -2.23
CA PRO A 58 4.20 -16.16 -1.85
C PRO A 58 5.04 -16.81 -0.74
N GLN A 59 6.33 -16.44 -0.65
CA GLN A 59 7.23 -16.96 0.37
C GLN A 59 7.16 -16.20 1.70
N ALA A 60 6.49 -15.04 1.78
CA ALA A 60 6.49 -14.23 3.00
C ALA A 60 5.80 -14.95 4.17
N GLU A 61 4.69 -15.65 3.92
CA GLU A 61 3.91 -16.32 4.96
C GLU A 61 4.74 -17.35 5.75
N ARG A 62 5.53 -18.18 5.05
CA ARG A 62 6.40 -19.16 5.73
C ARG A 62 7.47 -18.50 6.62
N TYR A 63 7.94 -17.31 6.26
CA TYR A 63 8.97 -16.59 7.02
C TYR A 63 8.35 -15.86 8.21
N LEU A 64 7.17 -15.28 8.02
CA LEU A 64 6.39 -14.69 9.10
C LEU A 64 6.06 -15.73 10.17
N ALA A 65 5.61 -16.92 9.77
CA ALA A 65 5.38 -18.05 10.68
C ALA A 65 6.64 -18.52 11.43
N ALA A 66 7.82 -18.26 10.86
CA ALA A 66 9.12 -18.51 11.50
C ALA A 66 9.63 -17.34 12.36
N GLY A 67 8.85 -16.27 12.52
CA GLY A 67 9.21 -15.10 13.30
C GLY A 67 10.21 -14.16 12.63
N ALA A 68 10.39 -14.25 11.31
CA ALA A 68 11.29 -13.37 10.57
C ALA A 68 10.64 -11.99 10.33
N VAL A 69 10.66 -11.16 11.36
CA VAL A 69 10.17 -9.76 11.33
C VAL A 69 11.35 -8.81 11.53
N PRO A 70 11.61 -7.88 10.61
CA PRO A 70 12.72 -6.94 10.77
C PRO A 70 12.41 -5.89 11.84
N GLY A 71 13.43 -5.44 12.56
CA GLY A 71 13.27 -4.40 13.60
C GLY A 71 12.75 -3.05 13.09
N GLY A 72 12.74 -2.82 11.76
CA GLY A 72 12.10 -1.66 11.14
C GLY A 72 10.58 -1.64 11.33
N THR A 73 9.93 -2.81 11.36
CA THR A 73 8.47 -2.95 11.50
C THR A 73 7.95 -2.31 12.79
N GLY A 74 8.63 -2.58 13.92
CA GLY A 74 8.28 -1.98 15.21
C GLY A 74 8.51 -0.47 15.24
N ARG A 75 9.58 0.02 14.61
CA ARG A 75 9.85 1.47 14.50
C ARG A 75 8.78 2.18 13.67
N ASN A 76 8.40 1.58 12.54
CA ASN A 76 7.32 2.07 11.70
C ASN A 76 6.01 2.17 12.47
N LEU A 77 5.62 1.11 13.20
CA LEU A 77 4.41 1.15 14.03
C LEU A 77 4.48 2.24 15.12
N GLN A 78 5.62 2.45 15.76
CA GLN A 78 5.76 3.54 16.75
C GLN A 78 5.57 4.92 16.11
N SER A 79 5.99 5.11 14.85
CA SER A 79 5.87 6.38 14.14
C SER A 79 4.43 6.73 13.77
N TYR A 80 3.65 5.79 13.24
CA TYR A 80 2.32 6.08 12.69
C TYR A 80 1.18 5.23 13.25
N GLY A 81 1.42 4.31 14.19
CA GLY A 81 0.39 3.38 14.69
C GLY A 81 -0.83 4.08 15.29
N HIS A 82 -0.65 5.27 15.86
CA HIS A 82 -1.74 6.12 16.36
C HIS A 82 -2.69 6.66 15.26
N LYS A 83 -2.30 6.52 13.99
CA LYS A 83 -3.07 6.92 12.80
C LYS A 83 -3.87 5.76 12.20
N ILE A 84 -3.68 4.53 12.66
CA ILE A 84 -4.22 3.31 12.06
C ILE A 84 -5.26 2.70 13.02
N SER A 85 -6.28 2.02 12.49
CA SER A 85 -7.15 1.17 13.30
C SER A 85 -6.34 0.10 14.05
N PRO A 86 -6.86 -0.47 15.16
CA PRO A 86 -6.23 -1.59 15.83
C PRO A 86 -5.89 -2.72 14.84
N LEU A 87 -4.70 -3.30 15.00
CA LEU A 87 -4.16 -4.35 14.13
C LEU A 87 -3.94 -5.63 14.94
N THR A 88 -4.10 -6.78 14.29
CA THR A 88 -3.52 -8.03 14.79
C THR A 88 -2.00 -8.01 14.66
N ASP A 89 -1.32 -8.94 15.35
CA ASP A 89 0.13 -9.10 15.22
C ASP A 89 0.56 -9.37 13.78
N GLU A 90 -0.17 -10.25 13.08
CA GLU A 90 0.09 -10.60 11.68
C GLU A 90 -0.11 -9.39 10.74
N GLN A 91 -1.18 -8.61 10.93
CA GLN A 91 -1.44 -7.40 10.17
C GLN A 91 -0.35 -6.37 10.39
N ARG A 92 0.06 -6.13 11.64
CA ARG A 92 1.18 -5.25 11.96
C ARG A 92 2.45 -5.72 11.26
N ASP A 93 2.80 -7.00 11.43
CA ASP A 93 4.09 -7.51 10.98
C ASP A 93 4.21 -7.49 9.46
N TYR A 94 3.09 -7.65 8.75
CA TYR A 94 3.04 -7.59 7.30
C TYR A 94 2.94 -6.16 6.77
N LEU A 95 2.00 -5.36 7.28
CA LEU A 95 1.65 -4.06 6.68
C LEU A 95 2.60 -2.93 7.11
N CYS A 96 3.34 -3.12 8.21
CA CYS A 96 4.40 -2.20 8.65
C CYS A 96 5.81 -2.63 8.21
N ASP A 97 5.94 -3.75 7.48
CA ASP A 97 7.23 -4.27 7.02
C ASP A 97 7.92 -3.26 6.08
N PRO A 98 9.16 -2.81 6.39
CA PRO A 98 9.90 -1.89 5.54
C PRO A 98 10.22 -2.51 4.17
N GLN A 99 9.68 -1.93 3.10
CA GLN A 99 9.96 -2.39 1.74
C GLN A 99 11.20 -1.69 1.20
N THR A 100 12.20 -2.44 0.73
CA THR A 100 13.32 -1.85 -0.03
C THR A 100 12.96 -1.91 -1.51
N SER A 101 12.92 -0.76 -2.19
CA SER A 101 12.52 -0.69 -3.60
C SER A 101 11.18 -1.40 -3.86
N GLY A 102 10.14 -1.04 -3.11
CA GLY A 102 8.81 -1.61 -3.30
C GLY A 102 8.09 -1.06 -4.54
N GLY A 103 6.82 -1.44 -4.67
CA GLY A 103 5.99 -1.05 -5.80
C GLY A 103 5.37 0.34 -5.65
N LEU A 104 4.61 0.75 -6.66
CA LEU A 104 3.79 1.96 -6.62
C LEU A 104 2.43 1.67 -5.96
N LEU A 105 2.00 2.57 -5.09
CA LEU A 105 0.64 2.70 -4.58
C LEU A 105 -0.07 3.77 -5.41
N VAL A 106 -1.19 3.41 -6.04
CA VAL A 106 -1.92 4.25 -6.99
C VAL A 106 -3.34 4.46 -6.51
N CYS A 107 -3.78 5.71 -6.39
CA CYS A 107 -5.15 6.08 -6.04
C CYS A 107 -5.88 6.54 -7.29
N VAL A 108 -6.93 5.80 -7.66
CA VAL A 108 -7.68 5.96 -8.90
C VAL A 108 -9.08 6.44 -8.58
N GLU A 109 -9.56 7.45 -9.31
CA GLU A 109 -10.95 7.89 -9.25
C GLU A 109 -11.93 6.85 -9.82
N PRO A 110 -13.16 6.82 -9.28
CA PRO A 110 -14.25 6.06 -9.86
C PRO A 110 -14.45 6.41 -11.34
N GLY A 111 -14.55 5.40 -12.20
CA GLY A 111 -14.73 5.54 -13.65
C GLY A 111 -13.42 5.59 -14.46
N ALA A 112 -12.26 5.72 -13.82
CA ALA A 112 -10.95 5.69 -14.49
C ALA A 112 -10.25 4.33 -14.43
N GLU A 113 -10.86 3.33 -13.79
CA GLU A 113 -10.28 2.01 -13.55
C GLU A 113 -9.93 1.31 -14.87
N ALA A 114 -10.80 1.38 -15.88
CA ALA A 114 -10.57 0.74 -17.17
C ALA A 114 -9.31 1.27 -17.88
N ALA A 115 -9.05 2.58 -17.80
CA ALA A 115 -7.86 3.19 -18.39
C ALA A 115 -6.58 2.74 -17.66
N VAL A 116 -6.61 2.72 -16.32
CA VAL A 116 -5.49 2.25 -15.50
C VAL A 116 -5.23 0.74 -15.73
N GLN A 117 -6.28 -0.06 -15.79
CA GLN A 117 -6.18 -1.50 -16.08
C GLN A 117 -5.59 -1.77 -17.48
N ALA A 118 -5.90 -0.93 -18.47
CA ALA A 118 -5.28 -1.03 -19.79
C ALA A 118 -3.76 -0.81 -19.74
N VAL A 119 -3.29 0.17 -18.94
CA VAL A 119 -1.85 0.38 -18.71
C VAL A 119 -1.23 -0.81 -17.98
N PHE A 120 -1.87 -1.33 -16.93
CA PHE A 120 -1.39 -2.55 -16.25
C PHE A 120 -1.24 -3.73 -17.22
N ALA A 121 -2.23 -3.97 -18.08
CA ALA A 121 -2.21 -5.04 -19.06
C ALA A 121 -1.06 -4.91 -20.09
N GLN A 122 -0.73 -3.68 -20.52
CA GLN A 122 0.40 -3.44 -21.42
C GLN A 122 1.74 -3.83 -20.79
N HIS A 123 1.85 -3.74 -19.47
CA HIS A 123 3.02 -4.18 -18.69
C HIS A 123 2.91 -5.64 -18.21
N GLY A 124 1.89 -6.38 -18.66
CA GLY A 124 1.66 -7.78 -18.27
C GLY A 124 1.24 -7.96 -16.81
N LEU A 125 0.69 -6.91 -16.19
CA LEU A 125 0.25 -6.92 -14.80
C LEU A 125 -1.27 -7.15 -14.73
N VAL A 126 -1.68 -8.04 -13.83
CA VAL A 126 -3.08 -8.27 -13.48
C VAL A 126 -3.24 -7.86 -12.02
N LEU A 127 -3.80 -6.67 -11.79
CA LEU A 127 -3.89 -6.06 -10.47
C LEU A 127 -5.36 -5.79 -10.10
N SER A 128 -5.68 -6.00 -8.84
CA SER A 128 -6.96 -5.66 -8.24
C SER A 128 -6.76 -4.61 -7.16
N SER A 129 -7.77 -3.77 -6.94
CA SER A 129 -7.74 -2.89 -5.78
C SER A 129 -7.82 -3.73 -4.50
N PHE A 130 -7.09 -3.33 -3.46
CA PHE A 130 -7.16 -3.89 -2.12
C PHE A 130 -7.85 -2.95 -1.12
N GLY A 131 -8.46 -1.86 -1.59
CA GLY A 131 -9.14 -0.90 -0.74
C GLY A 131 -9.74 0.27 -1.49
N GLU A 132 -10.14 1.28 -0.72
CA GLU A 132 -10.70 2.52 -1.26
C GLU A 132 -10.41 3.70 -0.32
N LEU A 133 -10.54 4.91 -0.87
CA LEU A 133 -10.48 6.16 -0.11
C LEU A 133 -11.89 6.71 0.09
N ARG A 134 -12.17 7.22 1.28
CA ARG A 134 -13.46 7.79 1.68
C ARG A 134 -13.24 9.10 2.42
N ALA A 135 -14.30 9.88 2.64
CA ALA A 135 -14.21 11.09 3.46
C ALA A 135 -13.71 10.77 4.87
N HIS A 136 -12.71 11.51 5.36
CA HIS A 136 -12.23 11.38 6.72
C HIS A 136 -13.16 12.10 7.70
N ALA A 137 -13.35 11.52 8.88
CA ALA A 137 -14.10 12.14 9.97
C ALA A 137 -13.16 12.40 11.16
N ALA A 138 -13.30 13.58 11.78
CA ALA A 138 -12.47 13.96 12.92
C ALA A 138 -12.50 12.89 14.03
N GLY A 139 -11.31 12.54 14.54
CA GLY A 139 -11.14 11.51 15.58
C GLY A 139 -11.17 10.07 15.08
N GLN A 140 -11.40 9.82 13.78
CA GLN A 140 -11.22 8.50 13.17
C GLN A 140 -9.77 8.28 12.72
N PRO A 141 -9.29 7.02 12.68
CA PRO A 141 -7.97 6.72 12.11
C PRO A 141 -7.92 7.14 10.63
N TRP A 142 -6.72 7.42 10.14
CA TRP A 142 -6.46 7.71 8.73
C TRP A 142 -6.54 6.46 7.85
N VAL A 143 -6.19 5.29 8.40
CA VAL A 143 -6.27 4.01 7.70
C VAL A 143 -7.01 2.98 8.55
N VAL A 144 -8.00 2.32 7.96
CA VAL A 144 -8.74 1.21 8.56
C VAL A 144 -8.39 -0.09 7.82
N VAL A 145 -8.00 -1.10 8.59
CA VAL A 145 -7.69 -2.44 8.07
C VAL A 145 -8.83 -3.39 8.43
N LYS A 146 -9.42 -4.02 7.41
CA LYS A 146 -10.46 -5.06 7.54
C LYS A 146 -9.86 -6.45 7.42
#